data_AF-A0A8J2A0U5-F1
#
_entry.id   AF-A0A8J2A0U5-F1
#
_cell.length_a   1.000
_cell.length_b   1.000
_cell.length_c   1.000
_cell.angle_alpha   90.00
_cell.angle_beta   90.00
_cell.angle_gamma   90.00
#
_symmetry.space_group_name_H-M   'P 1'
#
loop_
_entity.id
_entity.type
_entity.pdbx_description
1 polymer ?
#
loop_
_entity_poly.entity_id
_entity_poly.type
_entity_poly.pdbx_seq_one_letter_code
_entity_poly.pdbx_strand_id
1 'polypeptide(L)'
;MHSSTGSGSPNMAAMENPFRLPPDEEIFLLREEEKRRKAEEREKKKHQKVWEKKTASCRLQPSKRLRDEKPQGKKDEAKGDAFMDKKAVPRERENTTDFVAKKREMFLVQMSLDVKKAEILKLDEKARAKETALKKSQQMLDEDVTRFDTFLQANDAKAHKAMKHAEEMTKVKQERLQKIKHLRGKIAQIQSEISKYKEQKEECIKFRKFLDHLTPIEWKQKQAELRRLEAERLKNIWVNKRNDEITKRINAELAIFEEAIPDPFVEAMKKNRKLSKKEEEMLQIKAEERRNEIENKRKKLKKKYHPGQEILEKEYFEEVLARQAPQDEDDELYFKEPKHLLDIFTNLEEANLFLIQNAQETEEAMEDIEVKFEEARRVMEGKTAALREGIEATEKMIGDKKLKIEIAKEEIEASKMGRGGREKSEKQAASPSTSTSKGGGAGGHGKKGEEHEEVVEEASQAELLAQLSAEVMTVFQVCGFDTDARDPLQMLSQIEAKLEDLFLTLDNEEASNETGRELVLRLEREKERDRRDRVRQERIEANAREREERLKASLLRSQAPIHKKIGKQIMYRSRPLMVQKKAEKIDYDELEREKDAKIFGIYIDRTGMPYDKKPGVGN
;
A
#
# COMPACT_ATOMS: atom_id res chain seq x y z
N MET A 1 -12.31 67.67 18.99
CA MET A 1 -12.22 68.61 17.84
C MET A 1 -11.18 68.01 16.89
N HIS A 2 -11.57 67.53 15.71
CA HIS A 2 -11.53 68.30 14.45
C HIS A 2 -10.12 68.74 14.03
N SER A 3 -9.46 67.97 13.16
CA SER A 3 -8.82 68.50 11.93
C SER A 3 -8.37 67.37 10.98
N SER A 4 -8.23 67.72 9.71
CA SER A 4 -7.91 66.84 8.55
C SER A 4 -6.41 66.55 8.39
N THR A 5 -6.08 65.77 7.35
CA THR A 5 -4.76 65.37 6.80
C THR A 5 -4.08 64.12 7.40
N GLY A 6 -3.39 63.29 6.61
CA GLY A 6 -3.32 63.28 5.14
C GLY A 6 -2.19 62.44 4.52
N SER A 7 -2.45 61.15 4.27
CA SER A 7 -1.58 60.28 3.44
C SER A 7 -2.37 59.07 2.92
N GLY A 8 -2.13 58.53 1.73
CA GLY A 8 -1.11 58.88 0.75
C GLY A 8 -0.42 57.66 0.13
N SER A 9 -1.18 56.68 -0.38
CA SER A 9 -0.64 55.50 -1.07
C SER A 9 -1.49 55.14 -2.28
N PRO A 10 -0.91 54.53 -3.33
CA PRO A 10 -1.25 54.92 -4.70
C PRO A 10 -2.41 54.15 -5.34
N ASN A 11 -3.06 54.86 -6.26
CA ASN A 11 -4.14 54.37 -7.11
C ASN A 11 -3.64 53.29 -8.09
N MET A 12 -4.07 52.02 -7.93
CA MET A 12 -3.78 50.94 -8.87
C MET A 12 -4.69 51.02 -10.12
N ALA A 13 -4.53 52.10 -10.89
CA ALA A 13 -5.28 52.39 -12.11
C ALA A 13 -4.33 52.61 -13.31
N ALA A 14 -3.36 51.71 -13.49
CA ALA A 14 -2.44 51.72 -14.61
C ALA A 14 -2.22 50.29 -15.15
N MET A 15 -2.28 50.14 -16.48
CA MET A 15 -2.00 48.91 -17.22
C MET A 15 -2.90 47.69 -16.97
N GLU A 16 -4.22 47.85 -17.17
CA GLU A 16 -4.94 46.74 -17.82
C GLU A 16 -4.65 46.73 -19.33
N ASN A 17 -4.51 45.54 -19.89
CA ASN A 17 -4.10 45.31 -21.28
C ASN A 17 -5.26 45.63 -22.25
N PRO A 18 -5.10 46.52 -23.25
CA PRO A 18 -6.16 46.89 -24.19
C PRO A 18 -6.64 45.75 -25.10
N PHE A 19 -5.96 44.60 -25.11
CA PHE A 19 -6.36 43.38 -25.81
C PHE A 19 -6.92 42.28 -24.88
N ARG A 20 -7.07 42.57 -23.59
CA ARG A 20 -7.82 41.70 -22.66
C ARG A 20 -9.31 41.93 -22.93
N LEU A 21 -10.06 40.89 -23.26
CA LEU A 21 -11.52 40.99 -23.29
C LEU A 21 -11.99 41.37 -21.88
N PRO A 22 -12.84 42.41 -21.74
CA PRO A 22 -13.49 42.71 -20.46
C PRO A 22 -14.31 41.51 -19.97
N PRO A 23 -14.58 41.40 -18.66
CA PRO A 23 -15.48 40.37 -18.13
C PRO A 23 -16.84 40.41 -18.84
N ASP A 24 -17.47 39.24 -19.05
CA ASP A 24 -18.73 39.16 -19.80
C ASP A 24 -19.81 40.08 -19.21
N GLU A 25 -19.86 40.25 -17.88
CA GLU A 25 -20.74 41.19 -17.19
C GLU A 25 -20.56 42.64 -17.66
N GLU A 26 -19.32 43.10 -17.82
CA GLU A 26 -19.00 44.43 -18.34
C GLU A 26 -19.32 44.54 -19.84
N ILE A 27 -19.09 43.48 -20.62
CA ILE A 27 -19.53 43.40 -22.02
C ILE A 27 -21.06 43.49 -22.13
N PHE A 28 -21.81 42.87 -21.21
CA PHE A 28 -23.26 43.01 -21.16
C PHE A 28 -23.68 44.42 -20.78
N LEU A 29 -23.10 45.03 -19.73
CA LEU A 29 -23.39 46.41 -19.33
C LEU A 29 -23.10 47.43 -20.45
N LEU A 30 -21.92 47.35 -21.08
CA LEU A 30 -21.56 48.17 -22.24
C LEU A 30 -22.54 47.99 -23.41
N ARG A 31 -23.02 46.75 -23.64
CA ARG A 31 -23.98 46.44 -24.71
C ARG A 31 -25.40 46.90 -24.37
N GLU A 32 -25.79 46.94 -23.09
CA GLU A 32 -27.05 47.54 -22.64
C GLU A 32 -26.99 49.07 -22.70
N GLU A 33 -25.86 49.68 -22.32
CA GLU A 33 -25.67 51.12 -22.39
C GLU A 33 -25.54 51.63 -23.84
N GLU A 34 -24.92 50.87 -24.75
CA GLU A 34 -24.92 51.17 -26.18
C GLU A 34 -26.35 51.08 -26.76
N LYS A 35 -27.15 50.07 -26.36
CA LYS A 35 -28.58 49.99 -26.70
C LYS A 35 -29.35 51.20 -26.13
N ARG A 36 -29.13 51.58 -24.88
CA ARG A 36 -29.80 52.72 -24.21
C ARG A 36 -29.49 54.03 -24.93
N ARG A 37 -28.21 54.33 -25.16
CA ARG A 37 -27.75 55.51 -25.92
C ARG A 37 -28.29 55.53 -27.35
N LYS A 38 -28.37 54.37 -28.02
CA LYS A 38 -28.91 54.20 -29.38
C LYS A 38 -30.45 54.31 -29.41
N ALA A 39 -31.14 53.99 -28.32
CA ALA A 39 -32.58 54.24 -28.15
C ALA A 39 -32.86 55.73 -27.87
N GLU A 40 -32.09 56.37 -26.98
CA GLU A 40 -32.15 57.81 -26.75
C GLU A 40 -31.86 58.63 -28.01
N GLU A 41 -30.83 58.26 -28.79
CA GLU A 41 -30.52 58.92 -30.05
C GLU A 41 -31.66 58.74 -31.08
N ARG A 42 -32.43 57.63 -31.00
CA ARG A 42 -33.64 57.43 -31.79
C ARG A 42 -34.80 58.30 -31.30
N GLU A 43 -35.05 58.43 -30.00
CA GLU A 43 -36.06 59.37 -29.46
C GLU A 43 -35.74 60.81 -29.86
N LYS A 44 -34.49 61.25 -29.63
CA LYS A 44 -34.00 62.58 -30.02
C LYS A 44 -34.17 62.82 -31.54
N LYS A 45 -34.02 61.78 -32.38
CA LYS A 45 -34.31 61.80 -33.83
C LYS A 45 -35.79 61.64 -34.22
N LYS A 46 -36.71 61.24 -33.33
CA LYS A 46 -38.16 61.32 -33.61
C LYS A 46 -38.60 62.77 -33.61
N HIS A 47 -38.18 63.55 -32.60
CA HIS A 47 -38.64 64.93 -32.39
C HIS A 47 -37.93 65.99 -33.26
N GLN A 48 -36.77 65.69 -33.84
CA GLN A 48 -36.16 66.53 -34.88
C GLN A 48 -37.04 66.60 -36.13
N LYS A 49 -37.01 67.73 -36.85
CA LYS A 49 -37.76 67.94 -38.09
C LYS A 49 -37.02 67.33 -39.28
N VAL A 50 -37.71 67.11 -40.40
CA VAL A 50 -37.18 66.26 -41.49
C VAL A 50 -35.90 66.83 -42.11
N TRP A 51 -35.82 68.15 -42.29
CA TRP A 51 -34.64 68.84 -42.83
C TRP A 51 -33.42 68.87 -41.89
N GLU A 52 -33.59 68.63 -40.59
CA GLU A 52 -32.50 68.53 -39.62
C GLU A 52 -31.80 67.15 -39.67
N LYS A 53 -32.45 66.14 -40.28
CA LYS A 53 -31.99 64.75 -40.31
C LYS A 53 -31.01 64.51 -41.44
N LYS A 54 -29.74 64.86 -41.22
CA LYS A 54 -28.63 64.60 -42.17
C LYS A 54 -28.53 63.12 -42.53
N THR A 55 -28.83 62.78 -43.78
CA THR A 55 -28.65 61.44 -44.38
C THR A 55 -27.16 61.04 -44.37
N ALA A 56 -26.87 59.73 -44.32
CA ALA A 56 -25.54 59.18 -44.06
C ALA A 56 -24.40 59.73 -44.96
N SER A 57 -24.70 60.05 -46.23
CA SER A 57 -23.75 60.69 -47.17
C SER A 57 -23.14 62.00 -46.63
N CYS A 58 -23.89 62.76 -45.83
CA CYS A 58 -23.49 64.07 -45.32
C CYS A 58 -22.76 64.02 -43.96
N ARG A 59 -22.28 62.83 -43.53
CA ARG A 59 -21.56 62.64 -42.25
C ARG A 59 -20.03 62.77 -42.37
N LEU A 60 -19.47 62.73 -43.58
CA LEU A 60 -18.06 63.06 -43.80
C LEU A 60 -17.86 64.59 -43.72
N GLN A 61 -16.87 65.02 -42.95
CA GLN A 61 -16.47 66.43 -42.79
C GLN A 61 -14.97 66.59 -43.09
N PRO A 62 -14.53 67.69 -43.73
CA PRO A 62 -13.11 67.98 -43.91
C PRO A 62 -12.42 68.22 -42.55
N SER A 63 -11.15 67.84 -42.43
CA SER A 63 -10.36 68.13 -41.22
C SER A 63 -10.06 69.62 -41.09
N LYS A 64 -10.01 70.10 -39.84
CA LYS A 64 -9.65 71.49 -39.51
C LYS A 64 -8.23 71.81 -39.97
N ARG A 65 -8.02 72.98 -40.57
CA ARG A 65 -6.68 73.58 -40.66
C ARG A 65 -6.28 74.10 -39.30
N LEU A 66 -5.15 73.64 -38.77
CA LEU A 66 -4.44 74.30 -37.68
C LEU A 66 -3.61 75.47 -38.24
N ARG A 67 -3.44 76.50 -37.42
CA ARG A 67 -2.55 77.64 -37.62
C ARG A 67 -1.53 77.57 -36.49
N ASP A 68 -0.25 77.55 -36.85
CA ASP A 68 0.92 77.89 -36.02
C ASP A 68 2.02 78.32 -37.03
N GLU A 69 2.55 79.53 -37.01
CA GLU A 69 3.64 80.09 -36.16
C GLU A 69 4.95 80.23 -36.98
N LYS A 70 5.85 81.13 -36.58
CA LYS A 70 7.14 81.40 -37.28
C LYS A 70 8.31 80.85 -36.48
N PRO A 71 9.35 80.34 -37.17
CA PRO A 71 10.73 80.62 -36.77
C PRO A 71 11.47 81.53 -37.77
N GLN A 72 12.68 81.98 -37.40
CA GLN A 72 13.55 82.84 -38.19
C GLN A 72 14.84 82.12 -38.61
N GLY A 73 15.42 82.55 -39.74
CA GLY A 73 16.79 82.24 -40.14
C GLY A 73 16.96 80.92 -40.92
N LYS A 74 18.01 80.77 -41.73
CA LYS A 74 19.13 81.71 -42.00
C LYS A 74 19.21 82.08 -43.49
N LYS A 75 19.93 83.17 -43.76
CA LYS A 75 20.49 83.48 -45.08
C LYS A 75 21.40 82.34 -45.53
N ASP A 76 21.51 82.17 -46.84
CA ASP A 76 22.81 82.18 -47.51
C ASP A 76 22.67 82.91 -48.84
N GLU A 77 23.62 83.80 -49.16
CA GLU A 77 23.67 84.57 -50.40
C GLU A 77 24.80 84.01 -51.27
N ALA A 78 24.50 83.61 -52.51
CA ALA A 78 25.50 83.23 -53.51
C ALA A 78 25.26 84.03 -54.80
N LYS A 79 26.23 84.86 -55.19
CA LYS A 79 26.14 85.74 -56.37
C LYS A 79 26.83 85.12 -57.59
N GLY A 80 26.13 85.18 -58.71
CA GLY A 80 26.68 85.53 -60.03
C GLY A 80 25.71 86.61 -60.58
N ASP A 81 26.11 87.80 -61.05
CA ASP A 81 27.32 88.23 -61.73
C ASP A 81 27.70 87.34 -62.94
N ALA A 82 27.76 87.87 -64.18
CA ALA A 82 27.41 89.21 -64.65
C ALA A 82 27.23 89.25 -66.19
N PHE A 83 27.09 90.48 -66.73
CA PHE A 83 27.67 90.92 -68.01
C PHE A 83 26.88 90.73 -69.34
N MET A 84 26.29 91.85 -69.81
CA MET A 84 26.04 92.25 -71.21
C MET A 84 25.08 91.39 -72.07
N ASP A 85 24.43 91.88 -73.13
CA ASP A 85 24.71 93.06 -73.98
C ASP A 85 23.48 93.96 -74.22
N LYS A 86 23.72 95.27 -74.38
CA LYS A 86 22.70 96.30 -74.63
C LYS A 86 22.49 96.55 -76.12
N LYS A 87 21.91 95.58 -76.84
CA LYS A 87 21.43 95.85 -78.22
C LYS A 87 20.12 96.63 -78.20
N ALA A 88 20.24 97.95 -78.34
CA ALA A 88 19.13 98.85 -78.59
C ALA A 88 18.54 98.59 -79.99
N VAL A 89 17.52 97.73 -80.06
CA VAL A 89 16.70 97.53 -81.26
C VAL A 89 15.99 98.86 -81.59
N PRO A 90 15.90 99.28 -82.88
CA PRO A 90 15.27 100.54 -83.25
C PRO A 90 13.86 100.67 -82.68
N ARG A 91 13.59 101.82 -82.05
CA ARG A 91 12.26 102.12 -81.49
C ARG A 91 11.35 102.67 -82.58
N GLU A 92 11.01 101.79 -83.52
CA GLU A 92 9.85 101.98 -84.40
C GLU A 92 8.63 102.33 -83.54
N ARG A 93 7.80 103.25 -84.03
CA ARG A 93 6.57 103.63 -83.34
C ARG A 93 5.54 102.52 -83.55
N GLU A 94 5.60 101.48 -82.72
CA GLU A 94 4.52 100.50 -82.59
C GLU A 94 3.20 101.25 -82.49
N ASN A 95 2.21 100.88 -83.32
CA ASN A 95 0.87 101.40 -83.12
C ASN A 95 0.41 101.03 -81.70
N THR A 96 -0.40 101.87 -81.08
CA THR A 96 -0.87 101.63 -79.70
C THR A 96 -1.65 100.31 -79.57
N THR A 97 -2.19 99.79 -80.68
CA THR A 97 -2.76 98.45 -80.83
C THR A 97 -1.76 97.33 -80.56
N ASP A 98 -0.52 97.48 -81.01
CA ASP A 98 0.44 96.38 -81.15
C ASP A 98 1.25 96.22 -79.86
N PHE A 99 1.60 97.33 -79.21
CA PHE A 99 2.08 97.32 -77.83
C PHE A 99 1.04 96.72 -76.88
N VAL A 100 -0.25 97.02 -77.08
CA VAL A 100 -1.36 96.43 -76.33
C VAL A 100 -1.54 94.94 -76.66
N ALA A 101 -1.34 94.52 -77.91
CA ALA A 101 -1.34 93.10 -78.30
C ALA A 101 -0.20 92.34 -77.60
N LYS A 102 1.05 92.80 -77.73
CA LYS A 102 2.22 92.21 -77.05
C LYS A 102 2.06 92.18 -75.52
N LYS A 103 1.43 93.20 -74.93
CA LYS A 103 1.09 93.20 -73.49
C LYS A 103 -0.01 92.20 -73.12
N ARG A 104 -1.02 92.01 -73.96
CA ARG A 104 -2.05 90.97 -73.79
C ARG A 104 -1.47 89.56 -73.94
N GLU A 105 -0.62 89.33 -74.94
CA GLU A 105 0.10 88.06 -75.14
C GLU A 105 1.01 87.74 -73.95
N MET A 106 1.82 88.70 -73.52
CA MET A 106 2.64 88.59 -72.30
C MET A 106 1.81 88.26 -71.05
N PHE A 107 0.63 88.87 -70.90
CA PHE A 107 -0.29 88.59 -69.80
C PHE A 107 -0.97 87.21 -69.92
N LEU A 108 -1.34 86.78 -71.13
CA LEU A 108 -1.90 85.44 -71.39
C LEU A 108 -0.87 84.35 -71.13
N VAL A 109 0.38 84.54 -71.56
CA VAL A 109 1.50 83.64 -71.25
C VAL A 109 1.71 83.60 -69.74
N GLN A 110 1.84 84.75 -69.07
CA GLN A 110 1.98 84.83 -67.61
C GLN A 110 0.85 84.11 -66.87
N MET A 111 -0.41 84.38 -67.23
CA MET A 111 -1.58 83.73 -66.64
C MET A 111 -1.59 82.22 -66.89
N SER A 112 -1.21 81.76 -68.10
CA SER A 112 -1.09 80.32 -68.38
C SER A 112 0.03 79.65 -67.58
N LEU A 113 1.11 80.39 -67.32
CA LEU A 113 2.28 79.95 -66.56
C LEU A 113 1.95 79.88 -65.06
N ASP A 114 1.21 80.85 -64.54
CA ASP A 114 0.75 80.84 -63.15
C ASP A 114 -0.38 79.83 -62.89
N VAL A 115 -1.27 79.58 -63.86
CA VAL A 115 -2.20 78.43 -63.82
C VAL A 115 -1.44 77.11 -63.82
N LYS A 116 -0.39 76.96 -64.63
CA LYS A 116 0.49 75.77 -64.61
C LYS A 116 1.21 75.62 -63.28
N LYS A 117 1.79 76.69 -62.70
CA LYS A 117 2.38 76.68 -61.35
C LYS A 117 1.35 76.23 -60.30
N ALA A 118 0.13 76.77 -60.35
CA ALA A 118 -0.93 76.44 -59.40
C ALA A 118 -1.33 74.96 -59.47
N GLU A 119 -1.45 74.38 -60.68
CA GLU A 119 -1.73 72.94 -60.81
C GLU A 119 -0.52 72.08 -60.43
N ILE A 120 0.72 72.49 -60.74
CA ILE A 120 1.94 71.81 -60.28
C ILE A 120 1.99 71.77 -58.75
N LEU A 121 1.81 72.90 -58.06
CA LEU A 121 1.76 72.96 -56.59
C LEU A 121 0.64 72.08 -56.00
N LYS A 122 -0.51 72.01 -56.68
CA LYS A 122 -1.65 71.16 -56.32
C LYS A 122 -1.44 69.67 -56.63
N LEU A 123 -0.53 69.32 -57.52
CA LEU A 123 -0.05 67.96 -57.75
C LEU A 123 1.04 67.57 -56.74
N ASP A 124 1.97 68.48 -56.43
CA ASP A 124 3.00 68.33 -55.40
C ASP A 124 2.38 68.14 -54.01
N GLU A 125 1.36 68.93 -53.65
CA GLU A 125 0.67 68.82 -52.36
C GLU A 125 -0.05 67.46 -52.24
N LYS A 126 -0.66 66.96 -53.32
CA LYS A 126 -1.22 65.60 -53.39
C LYS A 126 -0.13 64.52 -53.34
N ALA A 127 1.02 64.74 -53.94
CA ALA A 127 2.15 63.81 -53.92
C ALA A 127 2.70 63.68 -52.50
N ARG A 128 3.00 64.80 -51.82
CA ARG A 128 3.44 64.84 -50.42
C ARG A 128 2.38 64.27 -49.46
N ALA A 129 1.10 64.45 -49.73
CA ALA A 129 0.02 63.83 -48.96
C ALA A 129 0.01 62.29 -49.10
N LYS A 130 0.31 61.76 -50.29
CA LYS A 130 0.48 60.31 -50.52
C LYS A 130 1.77 59.78 -49.90
N GLU A 131 2.88 60.50 -50.06
CA GLU A 131 4.19 60.16 -49.50
C GLU A 131 4.15 60.10 -47.97
N THR A 132 3.57 61.11 -47.32
CA THR A 132 3.43 61.11 -45.85
C THR A 132 2.44 60.07 -45.33
N ALA A 133 1.40 59.73 -46.11
CA ALA A 133 0.53 58.59 -45.80
C ALA A 133 1.26 57.23 -45.95
N LEU A 134 2.01 57.04 -47.04
CA LEU A 134 2.79 55.83 -47.30
C LEU A 134 3.87 55.64 -46.23
N LYS A 135 4.61 56.71 -45.89
CA LYS A 135 5.65 56.68 -44.84
C LYS A 135 5.08 56.34 -43.46
N LYS A 136 3.88 56.84 -43.13
CA LYS A 136 3.18 56.42 -41.91
C LYS A 136 2.74 54.95 -41.96
N SER A 137 2.24 54.48 -43.10
CA SER A 137 1.90 53.06 -43.27
C SER A 137 3.13 52.16 -43.16
N GLN A 138 4.27 52.60 -43.68
CA GLN A 138 5.55 51.90 -43.53
C GLN A 138 5.97 51.87 -42.05
N GLN A 139 5.97 53.01 -41.35
CA GLN A 139 6.31 53.07 -39.92
C GLN A 139 5.42 52.16 -39.07
N MET A 140 4.11 52.07 -39.35
CA MET A 140 3.23 51.12 -38.64
C MET A 140 3.62 49.66 -38.89
N LEU A 141 4.05 49.31 -40.11
CA LEU A 141 4.53 47.96 -40.46
C LEU A 141 5.90 47.67 -39.84
N ASP A 142 6.83 48.63 -39.86
CA ASP A 142 8.15 48.52 -39.23
C ASP A 142 7.98 48.31 -37.71
N GLU A 143 7.08 49.07 -37.07
CA GLU A 143 6.68 48.85 -35.68
C GLU A 143 6.08 47.45 -35.47
N ASP A 144 5.14 47.00 -36.31
CA ASP A 144 4.54 45.68 -36.19
C ASP A 144 5.57 44.55 -36.34
N VAL A 145 6.56 44.68 -37.23
CA VAL A 145 7.70 43.75 -37.32
C VAL A 145 8.47 43.72 -35.99
N THR A 146 8.81 44.87 -35.40
CA THR A 146 9.49 44.86 -34.08
C THR A 146 8.61 44.29 -32.96
N ARG A 147 7.28 44.44 -33.03
CA ARG A 147 6.32 43.80 -32.11
C ARG A 147 6.28 42.27 -32.30
N PHE A 148 6.38 41.78 -33.52
CA PHE A 148 6.48 40.34 -33.80
C PHE A 148 7.83 39.76 -33.36
N ASP A 149 8.95 40.43 -33.66
CA ASP A 149 10.29 39.96 -33.25
C ASP A 149 10.43 39.88 -31.73
N THR A 150 9.96 40.92 -31.02
CA THR A 150 9.96 40.91 -29.54
C THR A 150 8.98 39.88 -28.95
N PHE A 151 7.86 39.59 -29.62
CA PHE A 151 6.97 38.51 -29.23
C PHE A 151 7.60 37.12 -29.44
N LEU A 152 8.29 36.90 -30.56
CA LEU A 152 9.02 35.65 -30.84
C LEU A 152 10.14 35.44 -29.81
N GLN A 153 10.99 36.44 -29.59
CA GLN A 153 12.03 36.40 -28.55
C GLN A 153 11.46 36.14 -27.15
N ALA A 154 10.30 36.71 -26.80
CA ALA A 154 9.63 36.43 -25.54
C ALA A 154 9.05 35.01 -25.45
N ASN A 155 8.62 34.44 -26.57
CA ASN A 155 8.13 33.06 -26.67
C ASN A 155 9.30 32.07 -26.54
N ASP A 156 10.36 32.25 -27.32
CA ASP A 156 11.57 31.42 -27.27
C ASP A 156 12.24 31.49 -25.89
N ALA A 157 12.34 32.69 -25.30
CA ALA A 157 12.83 32.83 -23.93
C ALA A 157 11.93 32.15 -22.89
N LYS A 158 10.62 31.99 -23.15
CA LYS A 158 9.69 31.23 -22.30
C LYS A 158 9.83 29.72 -22.52
N ALA A 159 10.01 29.29 -23.77
CA ALA A 159 10.28 27.89 -24.12
C ALA A 159 11.60 27.41 -23.51
N HIS A 160 12.69 28.17 -23.65
CA HIS A 160 13.98 27.86 -23.02
C HIS A 160 13.91 27.85 -21.49
N LYS A 161 13.13 28.75 -20.85
CA LYS A 161 12.89 28.70 -19.40
C LYS A 161 12.15 27.42 -18.98
N ALA A 162 11.15 26.99 -19.75
CA ALA A 162 10.43 25.73 -19.49
C ALA A 162 11.34 24.51 -19.71
N MET A 163 12.15 24.51 -20.78
CA MET A 163 13.12 23.46 -21.09
C MET A 163 14.15 23.31 -19.96
N LYS A 164 14.80 24.41 -19.55
CA LYS A 164 15.77 24.41 -18.45
C LYS A 164 15.16 23.95 -17.12
N HIS A 165 13.89 24.30 -16.85
CA HIS A 165 13.18 23.81 -15.68
C HIS A 165 12.90 22.29 -15.77
N ALA A 166 12.57 21.76 -16.95
CA ALA A 166 12.41 20.33 -17.15
C ALA A 166 13.74 19.56 -17.03
N GLU A 167 14.84 20.14 -17.52
CA GLU A 167 16.21 19.60 -17.37
C GLU A 167 16.63 19.54 -15.90
N GLU A 168 16.49 20.63 -15.13
CA GLU A 168 16.88 20.65 -13.71
C GLU A 168 16.02 19.69 -12.88
N MET A 169 14.71 19.60 -13.14
CA MET A 169 13.84 18.60 -12.50
C MET A 169 14.22 17.16 -12.89
N THR A 170 14.72 16.94 -14.11
CA THR A 170 15.23 15.64 -14.57
C THR A 170 16.55 15.30 -13.89
N LYS A 171 17.46 16.26 -13.72
CA LYS A 171 18.72 16.13 -12.97
C LYS A 171 18.46 15.79 -11.50
N VAL A 172 17.58 16.53 -10.82
CA VAL A 172 17.16 16.22 -9.43
C VAL A 172 16.52 14.82 -9.32
N LYS A 173 15.77 14.37 -10.34
CA LYS A 173 15.25 13.00 -10.43
C LYS A 173 16.38 11.97 -10.58
N GLN A 174 17.38 12.23 -11.43
CA GLN A 174 18.54 11.36 -11.62
C GLN A 174 19.40 11.24 -10.34
N GLU A 175 19.70 12.35 -9.66
CA GLU A 175 20.42 12.39 -8.38
C GLU A 175 19.69 11.56 -7.31
N ARG A 176 18.36 11.71 -7.20
CA ARG A 176 17.53 10.88 -6.30
C ARG A 176 17.57 9.41 -6.66
N LEU A 177 17.52 9.05 -7.94
CA LEU A 177 17.63 7.65 -8.41
C LEU A 177 19.02 7.07 -8.13
N GLN A 178 20.10 7.84 -8.28
CA GLN A 178 21.45 7.44 -7.89
C GLN A 178 21.56 7.19 -6.38
N LYS A 179 20.99 8.08 -5.55
CA LYS A 179 20.93 7.90 -4.09
C LYS A 179 20.12 6.65 -3.69
N ILE A 180 19.00 6.38 -4.36
CA ILE A 180 18.22 5.14 -4.18
C ILE A 180 19.05 3.91 -4.58
N LYS A 181 19.78 3.94 -5.71
CA LYS A 181 20.66 2.85 -6.12
C LYS A 181 21.78 2.59 -5.11
N HIS A 182 22.40 3.65 -4.57
CA HIS A 182 23.44 3.53 -3.54
C HIS A 182 22.89 2.96 -2.22
N LEU A 183 21.72 3.41 -1.77
CA LEU A 183 21.06 2.86 -0.58
C LEU A 183 20.64 1.40 -0.76
N ARG A 184 20.11 1.02 -1.93
CA ARG A 184 19.83 -0.39 -2.28
C ARG A 184 21.11 -1.25 -2.26
N GLY A 185 22.24 -0.72 -2.75
CA GLY A 185 23.53 -1.40 -2.65
C GLY A 185 23.98 -1.63 -1.20
N LYS A 186 23.81 -0.62 -0.33
CA LYS A 186 24.08 -0.76 1.11
C LYS A 186 23.15 -1.76 1.81
N ILE A 187 21.87 -1.77 1.45
CA ILE A 187 20.90 -2.75 1.97
C ILE A 187 21.31 -4.16 1.56
N ALA A 188 21.67 -4.40 0.29
CA ALA A 188 22.13 -5.70 -0.19
C ALA A 188 23.45 -6.15 0.48
N GLN A 189 24.39 -5.23 0.72
CA GLN A 189 25.61 -5.51 1.48
C GLN A 189 25.28 -5.93 2.91
N ILE A 190 24.46 -5.14 3.64
CA ILE A 190 24.07 -5.44 5.02
C ILE A 190 23.27 -6.74 5.10
N GLN A 191 22.43 -7.05 4.11
CA GLN A 191 21.73 -8.33 4.01
C GLN A 191 22.71 -9.50 3.83
N SER A 192 23.73 -9.36 2.98
CA SER A 192 24.78 -10.39 2.82
C SER A 192 25.63 -10.56 4.08
N GLU A 193 25.92 -9.48 4.80
CA GLU A 193 26.60 -9.52 6.10
C GLU A 193 25.71 -10.20 7.16
N ILE A 194 24.42 -9.90 7.20
CA ILE A 194 23.44 -10.56 8.09
C ILE A 194 23.33 -12.06 7.78
N SER A 195 23.26 -12.49 6.51
CA SER A 195 23.24 -13.93 6.17
C SER A 195 24.51 -14.63 6.65
N LYS A 196 25.69 -14.04 6.38
CA LYS A 196 26.97 -14.58 6.87
C LYS A 196 26.99 -14.69 8.40
N TYR A 197 26.54 -13.66 9.13
CA TYR A 197 26.51 -13.71 10.60
C TYR A 197 25.42 -14.67 11.14
N LYS A 198 24.33 -14.94 10.39
CA LYS A 198 23.36 -15.99 10.72
C LYS A 198 23.97 -17.38 10.55
N GLU A 199 24.61 -17.64 9.41
CA GLU A 199 25.34 -18.89 9.14
C GLU A 199 26.38 -19.15 10.23
N GLN A 200 27.19 -18.14 10.57
CA GLN A 200 28.16 -18.20 11.67
C GLN A 200 27.50 -18.38 13.05
N LYS A 201 26.33 -17.78 13.33
CA LYS A 201 25.59 -18.06 14.58
C LYS A 201 25.09 -19.51 14.61
N GLU A 202 24.60 -20.05 13.49
CA GLU A 202 24.18 -21.45 13.42
C GLU A 202 25.36 -22.42 13.59
N GLU A 203 26.51 -22.14 13.00
CA GLU A 203 27.76 -22.88 13.25
C GLU A 203 28.13 -22.83 14.74
N CYS A 204 28.16 -21.65 15.36
CA CYS A 204 28.38 -21.51 16.79
C CYS A 204 27.34 -22.25 17.66
N ILE A 205 26.08 -22.33 17.23
CA ILE A 205 25.04 -23.13 17.91
C ILE A 205 25.31 -24.64 17.73
N LYS A 206 25.75 -25.09 16.55
CA LYS A 206 26.14 -26.48 16.30
C LYS A 206 27.37 -26.86 17.16
N PHE A 207 28.37 -25.99 17.23
CA PHE A 207 29.54 -26.17 18.10
C PHE A 207 29.18 -26.11 19.59
N ARG A 208 28.32 -25.17 20.04
CA ARG A 208 27.85 -25.16 21.43
C ARG A 208 27.12 -26.47 21.77
N LYS A 209 26.18 -26.92 20.93
CA LYS A 209 25.50 -28.22 21.16
C LYS A 209 26.50 -29.37 21.23
N PHE A 210 27.55 -29.38 20.42
CA PHE A 210 28.61 -30.39 20.50
C PHE A 210 29.39 -30.33 21.82
N LEU A 211 29.81 -29.13 22.25
CA LEU A 211 30.45 -28.92 23.56
C LEU A 211 29.50 -29.29 24.72
N ASP A 212 28.21 -29.01 24.60
CA ASP A 212 27.19 -29.42 25.57
C ASP A 212 27.08 -30.95 25.67
N HIS A 213 27.30 -31.71 24.59
CA HIS A 213 27.36 -33.18 24.66
C HIS A 213 28.63 -33.68 25.35
N LEU A 214 29.80 -33.08 25.06
CA LEU A 214 31.08 -33.43 25.71
C LEU A 214 31.20 -32.96 27.16
N THR A 215 30.40 -31.98 27.58
CA THR A 215 30.47 -31.40 28.93
C THR A 215 30.05 -32.44 29.99
N PRO A 216 30.90 -32.75 30.99
CA PRO A 216 30.63 -33.78 31.99
C PRO A 216 29.32 -33.57 32.77
N ILE A 217 28.61 -34.66 33.06
CA ILE A 217 27.29 -34.59 33.70
C ILE A 217 27.36 -34.07 35.15
N GLU A 218 28.45 -34.33 35.86
CA GLU A 218 28.72 -33.80 37.19
C GLU A 218 28.81 -32.26 37.19
N TRP A 219 29.43 -31.67 36.17
CA TRP A 219 29.51 -30.22 36.03
C TRP A 219 28.14 -29.61 35.70
N LYS A 220 27.34 -30.28 34.86
CA LYS A 220 25.94 -29.87 34.58
C LYS A 220 25.08 -29.93 35.84
N GLN A 221 25.25 -30.96 36.67
CA GLN A 221 24.58 -31.09 37.97
C GLN A 221 25.00 -29.95 38.90
N LYS A 222 26.30 -29.67 39.02
CA LYS A 222 26.83 -28.56 39.83
C LYS A 222 26.31 -27.19 39.37
N GLN A 223 26.21 -26.95 38.07
CA GLN A 223 25.57 -25.72 37.55
C GLN A 223 24.06 -25.70 37.81
N ALA A 224 23.36 -26.83 37.71
CA ALA A 224 21.94 -26.91 38.08
C ALA A 224 21.72 -26.61 39.58
N GLU A 225 22.61 -27.06 40.47
CA GLU A 225 22.57 -26.71 41.89
C GLU A 225 22.86 -25.23 42.15
N LEU A 226 23.87 -24.64 41.47
CA LEU A 226 24.14 -23.21 41.54
C LEU A 226 22.94 -22.38 41.07
N ARG A 227 22.36 -22.70 39.91
CA ARG A 227 21.15 -22.04 39.40
C ARG A 227 19.96 -22.22 40.34
N ARG A 228 19.80 -23.39 40.98
CA ARG A 228 18.76 -23.61 42.01
C ARG A 228 18.97 -22.73 43.24
N LEU A 229 20.20 -22.62 43.73
CA LEU A 229 20.57 -21.79 44.89
C LEU A 229 20.42 -20.30 44.59
N GLU A 230 20.77 -19.84 43.38
CA GLU A 230 20.53 -18.45 42.98
C GLU A 230 19.04 -18.14 42.77
N ALA A 231 18.27 -19.05 42.17
CA ALA A 231 16.82 -18.93 42.08
C ALA A 231 16.15 -18.91 43.47
N GLU A 232 16.65 -19.71 44.42
CA GLU A 232 16.20 -19.69 45.81
C GLU A 232 16.59 -18.40 46.54
N ARG A 233 17.79 -17.84 46.28
CA ARG A 233 18.20 -16.51 46.77
C ARG A 233 17.29 -15.42 46.22
N LEU A 234 16.98 -15.44 44.92
CA LEU A 234 16.09 -14.47 44.26
C LEU A 234 14.65 -14.59 44.79
N LYS A 235 14.14 -15.82 44.95
CA LYS A 235 12.86 -16.12 45.62
C LYS A 235 12.82 -15.53 47.02
N ASN A 236 13.84 -15.75 47.84
CA ASN A 236 13.90 -15.22 49.20
C ASN A 236 13.97 -13.68 49.24
N ILE A 237 14.67 -13.04 48.29
CA ILE A 237 14.68 -11.57 48.16
C ILE A 237 13.29 -11.03 47.78
N TRP A 238 12.61 -11.64 46.81
CA TRP A 238 11.25 -11.26 46.39
C TRP A 238 10.24 -11.48 47.51
N VAL A 239 10.28 -12.65 48.17
CA VAL A 239 9.45 -13.02 49.34
C VAL A 239 9.62 -12.01 50.47
N ASN A 240 10.86 -11.61 50.79
CA ASN A 240 11.13 -10.62 51.83
C ASN A 240 10.57 -9.24 51.47
N LYS A 241 10.78 -8.77 50.23
CA LYS A 241 10.21 -7.50 49.74
C LYS A 241 8.67 -7.52 49.80
N ARG A 242 8.04 -8.62 49.38
CA ARG A 242 6.58 -8.81 49.42
C ARG A 242 6.04 -8.81 50.85
N ASN A 243 6.74 -9.48 51.77
CA ASN A 243 6.43 -9.49 53.21
C ASN A 243 6.64 -8.11 53.87
N ASP A 244 7.62 -7.31 53.43
CA ASP A 244 7.80 -5.93 53.87
C ASP A 244 6.65 -5.02 53.41
N GLU A 245 6.19 -5.17 52.17
CA GLU A 245 5.01 -4.45 51.64
C GLU A 245 3.74 -4.80 52.43
N ILE A 246 3.52 -6.09 52.71
CA ILE A 246 2.43 -6.58 53.57
C ILE A 246 2.54 -6.00 54.99
N THR A 247 3.74 -6.01 55.57
CA THR A 247 4.00 -5.49 56.92
C THR A 247 3.76 -3.98 57.00
N LYS A 248 4.16 -3.22 55.97
CA LYS A 248 3.87 -1.79 55.85
C LYS A 248 2.36 -1.51 55.78
N ARG A 249 1.59 -2.30 55.02
CA ARG A 249 0.11 -2.21 54.98
C ARG A 249 -0.53 -2.52 56.33
N ILE A 250 -0.12 -3.60 57.01
CA ILE A 250 -0.60 -3.97 58.34
C ILE A 250 -0.31 -2.85 59.36
N ASN A 251 0.90 -2.28 59.33
CA ASN A 251 1.30 -1.21 60.24
C ASN A 251 0.55 0.10 59.97
N ALA A 252 0.25 0.43 58.71
CA ALA A 252 -0.55 1.60 58.35
C ALA A 252 -2.02 1.47 58.84
N GLU A 253 -2.66 0.33 58.62
CA GLU A 253 -4.02 0.07 59.16
C GLU A 253 -4.04 0.00 60.69
N LEU A 254 -2.94 -0.39 61.34
CA LEU A 254 -2.80 -0.33 62.79
C LEU A 254 -2.64 1.09 63.31
N ALA A 255 -1.81 1.93 62.67
CA ALA A 255 -1.63 3.32 63.08
C ALA A 255 -2.96 4.10 63.00
N ILE A 256 -3.71 3.94 61.91
CA ILE A 256 -5.05 4.54 61.75
C ILE A 256 -6.02 4.05 62.82
N PHE A 257 -5.99 2.76 63.17
CA PHE A 257 -6.85 2.20 64.22
C PHE A 257 -6.43 2.63 65.63
N GLU A 258 -5.12 2.80 65.88
CA GLU A 258 -4.60 3.28 67.15
C GLU A 258 -4.91 4.77 67.38
N GLU A 259 -4.76 5.61 66.35
CA GLU A 259 -5.13 7.03 66.39
C GLU A 259 -6.66 7.20 66.59
N ALA A 260 -7.46 6.29 66.05
CA ALA A 260 -8.92 6.29 66.21
C ALA A 260 -9.42 5.87 67.60
N ILE A 261 -8.60 5.21 68.45
CA ILE A 261 -8.96 4.90 69.84
C ILE A 261 -8.33 5.96 70.76
N PRO A 262 -9.12 6.85 71.39
CA PRO A 262 -8.61 7.88 72.27
C PRO A 262 -7.73 7.31 73.39
N ASP A 263 -6.55 7.89 73.58
CA ASP A 263 -5.70 7.56 74.71
C ASP A 263 -6.34 8.09 76.01
N PRO A 264 -6.72 7.22 76.98
CA PRO A 264 -7.34 7.63 78.23
C PRO A 264 -6.48 8.60 79.05
N PHE A 265 -5.16 8.49 78.98
CA PHE A 265 -4.21 9.34 79.70
C PHE A 265 -4.15 10.75 79.09
N VAL A 266 -4.18 10.86 77.76
CA VAL A 266 -4.28 12.14 77.06
C VAL A 266 -5.64 12.80 77.30
N GLU A 267 -6.73 12.04 77.35
CA GLU A 267 -8.05 12.56 77.76
C GLU A 267 -8.09 13.03 79.21
N ALA A 268 -7.36 12.38 80.12
CA ALA A 268 -7.26 12.79 81.51
C ALA A 268 -6.46 14.09 81.67
N MET A 269 -5.31 14.21 80.99
CA MET A 269 -4.52 15.45 81.01
C MET A 269 -5.31 16.66 80.49
N LYS A 270 -6.11 16.51 79.43
CA LYS A 270 -6.98 17.58 78.90
C LYS A 270 -8.00 18.13 79.92
N LYS A 271 -8.28 17.41 81.02
CA LYS A 271 -9.28 17.79 82.04
C LYS A 271 -8.69 18.63 83.20
N ASN A 272 -7.37 18.86 83.23
CA ASN A 272 -6.68 19.81 84.14
C ASN A 272 -7.12 19.76 85.63
N ARG A 273 -7.39 18.55 86.15
CA ARG A 273 -7.80 18.31 87.54
C ARG A 273 -6.94 17.23 88.17
N LYS A 274 -6.68 17.33 89.47
CA LYS A 274 -6.12 16.20 90.23
C LYS A 274 -7.09 15.01 90.18
N LEU A 275 -6.53 13.83 89.99
CA LEU A 275 -7.22 12.55 89.98
C LEU A 275 -7.25 11.95 91.40
N SER A 276 -8.27 11.15 91.69
CA SER A 276 -8.29 10.25 92.85
C SER A 276 -7.60 8.93 92.51
N LYS A 277 -7.04 8.21 93.50
CA LYS A 277 -6.42 6.88 93.30
C LYS A 277 -7.33 5.89 92.55
N LYS A 278 -8.65 5.95 92.78
CA LYS A 278 -9.64 5.12 92.05
C LYS A 278 -9.84 5.56 90.59
N GLU A 279 -9.63 6.84 90.28
CA GLU A 279 -9.66 7.35 88.90
C GLU A 279 -8.36 6.97 88.17
N GLU A 280 -7.22 6.96 88.86
CA GLU A 280 -5.91 6.50 88.35
C GLU A 280 -5.93 4.99 88.05
N GLU A 281 -6.50 4.17 88.93
CA GLU A 281 -6.69 2.73 88.75
C GLU A 281 -7.62 2.42 87.57
N MET A 282 -8.76 3.13 87.46
CA MET A 282 -9.65 3.04 86.29
C MET A 282 -9.00 3.53 84.98
N LEU A 283 -8.03 4.44 85.05
CA LEU A 283 -7.24 4.89 83.89
C LEU A 283 -6.28 3.80 83.41
N GLN A 284 -5.62 3.09 84.33
CA GLN A 284 -4.74 1.95 84.00
C GLN A 284 -5.53 0.80 83.37
N ILE A 285 -6.70 0.45 83.90
CA ILE A 285 -7.58 -0.58 83.32
C ILE A 285 -7.93 -0.21 81.86
N LYS A 286 -8.37 1.02 81.60
CA LYS A 286 -8.72 1.49 80.25
C LYS A 286 -7.54 1.54 79.28
N ALA A 287 -6.34 1.84 79.77
CA ALA A 287 -5.13 1.81 78.95
C ALA A 287 -4.77 0.38 78.52
N GLU A 288 -4.92 -0.60 79.43
CA GLU A 288 -4.68 -2.01 79.12
C GLU A 288 -5.81 -2.61 78.27
N GLU A 289 -7.06 -2.15 78.39
CA GLU A 289 -8.16 -2.45 77.45
C GLU A 289 -7.83 -1.98 76.02
N ARG A 290 -7.43 -0.70 75.85
CA ARG A 290 -6.98 -0.13 74.55
C ARG A 290 -5.84 -0.95 73.96
N ARG A 291 -4.85 -1.32 74.77
CA ARG A 291 -3.70 -2.14 74.37
C ARG A 291 -4.12 -3.53 73.88
N ASN A 292 -5.00 -4.20 74.62
CA ASN A 292 -5.54 -5.51 74.23
C ASN A 292 -6.38 -5.42 72.94
N GLU A 293 -7.14 -4.33 72.73
CA GLU A 293 -7.89 -4.14 71.50
C GLU A 293 -6.98 -3.93 70.28
N ILE A 294 -5.93 -3.10 70.41
CA ILE A 294 -4.91 -2.91 69.37
C ILE A 294 -4.17 -4.23 69.06
N GLU A 295 -3.82 -5.03 70.08
CA GLU A 295 -3.17 -6.33 69.84
C GLU A 295 -4.13 -7.33 69.17
N ASN A 296 -5.41 -7.35 69.56
CA ASN A 296 -6.42 -8.18 68.90
C ASN A 296 -6.69 -7.73 67.46
N LYS A 297 -6.65 -6.42 67.18
CA LYS A 297 -6.67 -5.89 65.80
C LYS A 297 -5.44 -6.34 65.02
N ARG A 298 -4.24 -6.28 65.61
CA ARG A 298 -2.97 -6.73 65.01
C ARG A 298 -3.00 -8.22 64.66
N LYS A 299 -3.53 -9.07 65.54
CA LYS A 299 -3.76 -10.50 65.29
C LYS A 299 -4.74 -10.73 64.13
N LYS A 300 -5.86 -10.00 64.09
CA LYS A 300 -6.84 -10.06 62.99
C LYS A 300 -6.24 -9.59 61.66
N LEU A 301 -5.51 -8.48 61.63
CA LEU A 301 -4.85 -7.93 60.44
C LEU A 301 -3.74 -8.85 59.91
N LYS A 302 -2.92 -9.43 60.80
CA LYS A 302 -1.93 -10.44 60.38
C LYS A 302 -2.60 -11.67 59.76
N LYS A 303 -3.74 -12.14 60.28
CA LYS A 303 -4.51 -13.24 59.67
C LYS A 303 -5.22 -12.84 58.36
N LYS A 304 -5.54 -11.57 58.16
CA LYS A 304 -6.16 -11.03 56.92
C LYS A 304 -5.15 -10.88 55.77
N TYR A 305 -3.94 -10.40 56.08
CA TYR A 305 -2.99 -9.92 55.06
C TYR A 305 -1.76 -10.78 54.84
N HIS A 306 -1.50 -11.79 55.69
CA HIS A 306 -0.43 -12.75 55.44
C HIS A 306 -0.94 -13.80 54.44
N PRO A 307 -0.44 -13.83 53.19
CA PRO A 307 -0.75 -14.92 52.27
C PRO A 307 -0.17 -16.23 52.83
N GLY A 308 -0.82 -17.34 52.49
CA GLY A 308 -0.23 -18.66 52.69
C GLY A 308 1.02 -18.81 51.82
N GLN A 309 2.01 -19.55 52.31
CA GLN A 309 3.29 -19.74 51.62
C GLN A 309 3.11 -20.23 50.17
N GLU A 310 2.17 -21.15 49.95
CA GLU A 310 1.80 -21.69 48.63
C GLU A 310 1.24 -20.62 47.65
N ILE A 311 0.58 -19.57 48.16
CA ILE A 311 0.09 -18.44 47.33
C ILE A 311 1.28 -17.55 46.95
N LEU A 312 2.16 -17.31 47.91
CA LEU A 312 3.36 -16.50 47.73
C LEU A 312 4.35 -17.16 46.74
N GLU A 313 4.37 -18.50 46.69
CA GLU A 313 5.12 -19.26 45.70
C GLU A 313 4.49 -19.22 44.30
N LYS A 314 3.16 -19.19 44.19
CA LYS A 314 2.46 -19.02 42.90
C LYS A 314 2.63 -17.60 42.35
N GLU A 315 2.47 -16.57 43.17
CA GLU A 315 2.77 -15.17 42.77
C GLU A 315 4.22 -15.01 42.28
N TYR A 316 5.19 -15.64 42.97
CA TYR A 316 6.60 -15.64 42.53
C TYR A 316 6.79 -16.35 41.18
N PHE A 317 6.20 -17.55 41.02
CA PHE A 317 6.32 -18.34 39.80
C PHE A 317 5.72 -17.60 38.58
N GLU A 318 4.55 -16.98 38.77
CA GLU A 318 3.87 -16.18 37.75
C GLU A 318 4.62 -14.88 37.42
N GLU A 319 5.12 -14.11 38.40
CA GLU A 319 5.80 -12.83 38.11
C GLU A 319 7.23 -13.01 37.54
N VAL A 320 7.91 -14.10 37.88
CA VAL A 320 9.34 -14.28 37.54
C VAL A 320 9.56 -15.12 36.29
N LEU A 321 8.88 -16.26 36.09
CA LEU A 321 9.02 -17.01 34.83
C LEU A 321 8.45 -16.23 33.63
N ALA A 322 7.43 -15.39 33.83
CA ALA A 322 6.91 -14.51 32.77
C ALA A 322 7.88 -13.38 32.36
N ARG A 323 8.98 -13.16 33.11
CA ARG A 323 10.06 -12.21 32.77
C ARG A 323 11.36 -12.90 32.36
N GLN A 324 11.64 -14.08 32.89
CA GLN A 324 12.79 -14.88 32.49
C GLN A 324 12.46 -15.74 31.27
N ALA A 325 12.57 -15.12 30.09
CA ALA A 325 12.91 -15.90 28.90
C ALA A 325 14.21 -16.68 29.18
N PRO A 326 14.35 -17.94 28.70
CA PRO A 326 15.48 -18.79 29.06
C PRO A 326 16.80 -18.21 28.52
N GLN A 327 17.59 -17.61 29.43
CA GLN A 327 18.95 -17.15 29.17
C GLN A 327 19.94 -18.33 29.15
N ASP A 328 19.64 -19.37 28.37
CA ASP A 328 20.62 -20.42 28.07
C ASP A 328 21.85 -19.83 27.36
N GLU A 329 21.71 -18.70 26.66
CA GLU A 329 22.83 -18.00 25.99
C GLU A 329 23.93 -17.51 26.96
N ASP A 330 23.64 -17.27 28.25
CA ASP A 330 24.58 -16.67 29.22
C ASP A 330 25.24 -17.68 30.21
N ASP A 331 24.88 -18.98 30.18
CA ASP A 331 25.53 -20.00 31.02
C ASP A 331 27.04 -20.11 30.70
N GLU A 332 27.90 -19.94 31.72
CA GLU A 332 29.36 -20.01 31.55
C GLU A 332 29.82 -21.42 31.11
N LEU A 333 30.42 -21.55 29.92
CA LEU A 333 30.82 -22.85 29.38
C LEU A 333 31.98 -23.51 30.16
N TYR A 334 31.92 -24.83 30.24
CA TYR A 334 33.00 -25.69 30.79
C TYR A 334 34.32 -25.53 30.02
N PHE A 335 34.25 -25.46 28.69
CA PHE A 335 35.41 -25.36 27.80
C PHE A 335 35.83 -23.90 27.57
N LYS A 336 36.80 -23.42 28.36
CA LYS A 336 37.31 -22.03 28.28
C LYS A 336 38.49 -21.83 27.32
N GLU A 337 39.33 -22.84 27.13
CA GLU A 337 40.42 -22.83 26.13
C GLU A 337 40.21 -23.95 25.09
N PRO A 338 40.50 -23.71 23.79
CA PRO A 338 40.43 -24.75 22.76
C PRO A 338 41.32 -25.97 23.03
N LYS A 339 42.41 -25.79 23.79
CA LYS A 339 43.30 -26.88 24.20
C LYS A 339 42.57 -27.97 24.98
N HIS A 340 41.68 -27.61 25.92
CA HIS A 340 40.98 -28.59 26.75
C HIS A 340 40.17 -29.60 25.93
N LEU A 341 39.73 -29.23 24.73
CA LEU A 341 39.05 -30.15 23.80
C LEU A 341 40.05 -31.05 23.07
N LEU A 342 41.19 -30.49 22.63
CA LEU A 342 42.28 -31.25 22.01
C LEU A 342 42.87 -32.26 23.01
N ASP A 343 43.12 -31.85 24.25
CA ASP A 343 43.63 -32.70 25.33
C ASP A 343 42.68 -33.88 25.60
N ILE A 344 41.35 -33.66 25.56
CA ILE A 344 40.36 -34.75 25.67
C ILE A 344 40.41 -35.68 24.46
N PHE A 345 40.56 -35.16 23.24
CA PHE A 345 40.71 -36.01 22.05
C PHE A 345 41.99 -36.85 22.11
N THR A 346 43.14 -36.28 22.46
CA THR A 346 44.39 -37.04 22.62
C THR A 346 44.28 -38.10 23.72
N ASN A 347 43.68 -37.78 24.87
CA ASN A 347 43.41 -38.78 25.92
C ASN A 347 42.47 -39.91 25.45
N LEU A 348 41.49 -39.60 24.59
CA LEU A 348 40.60 -40.61 23.98
C LEU A 348 41.30 -41.43 22.88
N GLU A 349 42.20 -40.83 22.11
CA GLU A 349 43.02 -41.52 21.12
C GLU A 349 43.99 -42.49 21.81
N GLU A 350 44.67 -42.05 22.87
CA GLU A 350 45.53 -42.90 23.71
C GLU A 350 44.74 -44.04 24.39
N ALA A 351 43.57 -43.74 24.96
CA ALA A 351 42.72 -44.76 25.60
C ALA A 351 42.15 -45.77 24.58
N ASN A 352 41.76 -45.33 23.39
CA ASN A 352 41.30 -46.22 22.32
C ASN A 352 42.45 -47.08 21.77
N LEU A 353 43.65 -46.51 21.60
CA LEU A 353 44.84 -47.25 21.18
C LEU A 353 45.22 -48.31 22.22
N PHE A 354 45.16 -47.96 23.51
CA PHE A 354 45.37 -48.90 24.62
C PHE A 354 44.29 -50.01 24.63
N LEU A 355 43.01 -49.69 24.40
CA LEU A 355 41.96 -50.71 24.30
C LEU A 355 42.16 -51.66 23.10
N ILE A 356 42.59 -51.14 21.94
CA ILE A 356 42.92 -51.94 20.76
C ILE A 356 44.12 -52.85 21.05
N GLN A 357 45.17 -52.32 21.68
CA GLN A 357 46.35 -53.12 22.06
C GLN A 357 45.99 -54.21 23.07
N ASN A 358 45.23 -53.91 24.13
CA ASN A 358 44.77 -54.93 25.08
C ASN A 358 43.92 -56.00 24.38
N ALA A 359 43.04 -55.61 23.45
CA ALA A 359 42.24 -56.57 22.69
C ALA A 359 43.14 -57.52 21.89
N GLN A 360 44.14 -56.99 21.17
CA GLN A 360 45.12 -57.77 20.41
C GLN A 360 45.98 -58.67 21.32
N GLU A 361 46.45 -58.18 22.47
CA GLU A 361 47.19 -58.99 23.45
C GLU A 361 46.32 -60.13 24.03
N THR A 362 45.00 -59.91 24.22
CA THR A 362 44.08 -60.98 24.62
C THR A 362 43.68 -61.93 23.49
N GLU A 363 43.72 -61.48 22.24
CA GLU A 363 43.47 -62.28 21.03
C GLU A 363 44.66 -63.21 20.76
N GLU A 364 45.89 -62.67 20.76
CA GLU A 364 47.14 -63.44 20.70
C GLU A 364 47.20 -64.48 21.84
N ALA A 365 46.90 -64.07 23.09
CA ALA A 365 46.85 -65.00 24.22
C ALA A 365 45.76 -66.07 24.09
N MET A 366 44.69 -65.84 23.31
CA MET A 366 43.65 -66.83 23.04
C MET A 366 44.07 -67.80 21.93
N GLU A 367 44.61 -67.31 20.81
CA GLU A 367 45.20 -68.15 19.75
C GLU A 367 46.30 -69.05 20.33
N ASP A 368 47.17 -68.48 21.18
CA ASP A 368 48.26 -69.18 21.86
C ASP A 368 47.74 -70.20 22.90
N ILE A 369 46.48 -70.12 23.36
CA ILE A 369 45.80 -71.17 24.13
C ILE A 369 45.17 -72.22 23.20
N GLU A 370 44.54 -71.83 22.08
CA GLU A 370 43.94 -72.76 21.12
C GLU A 370 44.99 -73.67 20.48
N VAL A 371 46.15 -73.13 20.08
CA VAL A 371 47.28 -73.92 19.54
C VAL A 371 47.78 -74.95 20.56
N LYS A 372 47.92 -74.56 21.84
CA LYS A 372 48.32 -75.49 22.91
C LYS A 372 47.24 -76.53 23.20
N PHE A 373 45.97 -76.17 23.10
CA PHE A 373 44.85 -77.10 23.26
C PHE A 373 44.82 -78.12 22.12
N GLU A 374 44.96 -77.70 20.86
CA GLU A 374 44.95 -78.61 19.71
C GLU A 374 46.21 -79.49 19.66
N GLU A 375 47.38 -79.02 20.12
CA GLU A 375 48.54 -79.89 20.33
C GLU A 375 48.28 -80.93 21.43
N ALA A 376 47.80 -80.50 22.60
CA ALA A 376 47.49 -81.42 23.71
C ALA A 376 46.42 -82.45 23.29
N ARG A 377 45.41 -82.01 22.53
CA ARG A 377 44.38 -82.86 21.92
C ARG A 377 44.99 -83.85 20.95
N ARG A 378 45.84 -83.43 20.00
CA ARG A 378 46.53 -84.34 19.05
C ARG A 378 47.36 -85.40 19.77
N VAL A 379 48.05 -85.02 20.86
CA VAL A 379 48.80 -85.95 21.71
C VAL A 379 47.87 -86.93 22.44
N MET A 380 46.71 -86.48 22.92
CA MET A 380 45.72 -87.33 23.60
C MET A 380 44.96 -88.26 22.64
N GLU A 381 44.58 -87.77 21.46
CA GLU A 381 43.99 -88.58 20.38
C GLU A 381 44.98 -89.65 19.91
N GLY A 382 46.26 -89.31 19.73
CA GLY A 382 47.33 -90.28 19.42
C GLY A 382 47.51 -91.34 20.51
N LYS A 383 47.54 -90.95 21.79
CA LYS A 383 47.56 -91.90 22.91
C LYS A 383 46.33 -92.81 22.93
N THR A 384 45.15 -92.26 22.63
CA THR A 384 43.89 -93.02 22.64
C THR A 384 43.78 -93.93 21.42
N ALA A 385 44.37 -93.56 20.28
CA ALA A 385 44.53 -94.43 19.12
C ALA A 385 45.45 -95.62 19.45
N ALA A 386 46.64 -95.38 20.00
CA ALA A 386 47.55 -96.45 20.42
C ALA A 386 46.96 -97.36 21.51
N LEU A 387 46.16 -96.81 22.45
CA LEU A 387 45.42 -97.62 23.42
C LEU A 387 44.30 -98.43 22.77
N ARG A 388 43.59 -97.90 21.76
CA ARG A 388 42.59 -98.65 21.00
C ARG A 388 43.20 -99.77 20.17
N GLU A 389 44.32 -99.53 19.49
CA GLU A 389 45.10 -100.54 18.77
C GLU A 389 45.61 -101.63 19.73
N GLY A 390 46.09 -101.23 20.92
CA GLY A 390 46.45 -102.17 21.99
C GLY A 390 45.27 -103.01 22.48
N ILE A 391 44.09 -102.40 22.66
CA ILE A 391 42.86 -103.12 23.01
C ILE A 391 42.49 -104.10 21.89
N GLU A 392 42.38 -103.66 20.64
CA GLU A 392 42.06 -104.50 19.48
C GLU A 392 43.04 -105.68 19.33
N ALA A 393 44.34 -105.44 19.52
CA ALA A 393 45.35 -106.50 19.53
C ALA A 393 45.13 -107.50 20.67
N THR A 394 44.76 -107.05 21.88
CA THR A 394 44.41 -107.96 22.99
C THR A 394 43.09 -108.68 22.78
N GLU A 395 42.07 -108.02 22.21
CA GLU A 395 40.78 -108.62 21.88
C GLU A 395 40.94 -109.67 20.78
N LYS A 396 41.80 -109.42 19.78
CA LYS A 396 42.21 -110.41 18.77
C LYS A 396 42.95 -111.59 19.40
N MET A 397 43.93 -111.35 20.28
CA MET A 397 44.59 -112.43 21.02
C MET A 397 43.64 -113.23 21.93
N ILE A 398 42.60 -112.58 22.48
CA ILE A 398 41.52 -113.24 23.23
C ILE A 398 40.60 -114.00 22.27
N GLY A 399 40.33 -113.47 21.08
CA GLY A 399 39.59 -114.11 19.99
C GLY A 399 40.29 -115.38 19.50
N ASP A 400 41.57 -115.33 19.17
CA ASP A 400 42.39 -116.48 18.78
C ASP A 400 42.45 -117.55 19.88
N LYS A 401 42.48 -117.13 21.16
CA LYS A 401 42.40 -118.05 22.31
C LYS A 401 41.00 -118.64 22.51
N LYS A 402 39.95 -117.84 22.33
CA LYS A 402 38.55 -118.29 22.34
C LYS A 402 38.31 -119.28 21.21
N LEU A 403 38.73 -118.99 19.98
CA LEU A 403 38.64 -119.89 18.83
C LEU A 403 39.36 -121.21 19.09
N LYS A 404 40.52 -121.21 19.74
CA LYS A 404 41.21 -122.46 20.14
C LYS A 404 40.44 -123.23 21.21
N ILE A 405 39.82 -122.54 22.17
CA ILE A 405 38.91 -123.15 23.16
C ILE A 405 37.61 -123.64 22.50
N GLU A 406 37.16 -122.97 21.43
CA GLU A 406 35.91 -123.24 20.72
C GLU A 406 36.08 -124.41 19.76
N ILE A 407 37.18 -124.48 18.99
CA ILE A 407 37.58 -125.67 18.23
C ILE A 407 37.74 -126.87 19.17
N ALA A 408 38.41 -126.71 20.33
CA ALA A 408 38.51 -127.78 21.33
C ALA A 408 37.15 -128.15 21.96
N LYS A 409 36.15 -127.25 21.95
CA LYS A 409 34.77 -127.54 22.33
C LYS A 409 33.97 -128.16 21.18
N GLU A 410 34.22 -127.80 19.93
CA GLU A 410 33.59 -128.37 18.74
C GLU A 410 34.10 -129.80 18.49
N GLU A 411 35.37 -130.09 18.78
CA GLU A 411 35.87 -131.47 18.86
C GLU A 411 35.11 -132.28 19.95
N ILE A 412 34.65 -131.62 21.02
CA ILE A 412 33.83 -132.23 22.08
C ILE A 412 32.32 -132.27 21.74
N GLU A 413 31.79 -131.30 20.98
CA GLU A 413 30.36 -131.14 20.62
C GLU A 413 29.99 -131.88 19.32
N ALA A 414 30.85 -131.87 18.30
CA ALA A 414 30.71 -132.71 17.11
C ALA A 414 30.87 -134.20 17.45
N SER A 415 31.54 -134.52 18.57
CA SER A 415 31.53 -135.85 19.19
C SER A 415 30.24 -136.16 19.97
N LYS A 416 29.24 -135.26 20.02
CA LYS A 416 28.03 -135.39 20.86
C LYS A 416 26.70 -135.14 20.15
N MET A 417 26.58 -134.12 19.31
CA MET A 417 25.29 -133.62 18.84
C MET A 417 25.19 -133.41 17.33
N GLY A 418 24.00 -133.70 16.79
CA GLY A 418 23.59 -133.33 15.44
C GLY A 418 22.07 -133.14 15.36
N ARG A 419 21.60 -132.66 14.19
CA ARG A 419 20.21 -132.31 13.79
C ARG A 419 19.73 -130.86 14.10
N GLY A 420 19.31 -130.14 13.04
CA GLY A 420 18.15 -129.22 13.06
C GLY A 420 18.41 -127.69 13.04
N GLY A 421 17.48 -126.94 12.42
CA GLY A 421 17.39 -125.45 12.40
C GLY A 421 16.20 -124.94 11.53
N ARG A 422 15.72 -123.68 11.66
CA ARG A 422 14.61 -123.05 10.83
C ARG A 422 14.23 -121.55 11.13
N GLU A 423 14.10 -120.67 10.08
CA GLU A 423 13.22 -119.44 9.81
C GLU A 423 12.89 -118.33 10.89
N LYS A 424 12.30 -117.10 10.70
CA LYS A 424 11.86 -116.17 9.59
C LYS A 424 11.50 -114.69 10.02
N SER A 425 11.26 -113.78 9.03
CA SER A 425 10.24 -112.64 8.95
C SER A 425 10.32 -111.31 9.78
N GLU A 426 9.72 -110.13 9.45
CA GLU A 426 9.31 -109.36 8.19
C GLU A 426 8.55 -107.97 8.45
N LYS A 427 8.36 -107.06 7.43
CA LYS A 427 7.33 -105.93 7.23
C LYS A 427 7.47 -104.56 7.99
N GLN A 428 6.80 -103.37 7.75
CA GLN A 428 6.06 -102.55 6.69
C GLN A 428 5.80 -101.10 7.27
N ALA A 429 5.46 -99.91 6.67
CA ALA A 429 5.06 -99.30 5.34
C ALA A 429 3.54 -98.93 5.11
N ALA A 430 3.04 -97.77 4.55
CA ALA A 430 3.52 -96.38 4.20
C ALA A 430 2.40 -95.38 3.66
N SER A 431 2.69 -94.05 3.45
CA SER A 431 2.09 -93.02 2.48
C SER A 431 0.88 -92.04 2.80
N PRO A 432 0.72 -90.83 2.12
CA PRO A 432 -0.41 -89.82 2.28
C PRO A 432 -1.03 -89.10 1.00
N SER A 433 -2.06 -88.19 1.14
CA SER A 433 -2.37 -86.88 0.38
C SER A 433 -3.76 -86.57 -0.33
N THR A 434 -4.11 -85.25 -0.50
CA THR A 434 -5.09 -84.52 -1.45
C THR A 434 -6.60 -84.18 -1.09
N SER A 435 -7.31 -83.31 -1.90
CA SER A 435 -8.61 -82.56 -1.65
C SER A 435 -9.52 -82.35 -2.94
N THR A 436 -10.62 -81.54 -3.17
CA THR A 436 -11.27 -80.26 -2.66
C THR A 436 -12.74 -80.04 -3.26
N SER A 437 -13.57 -79.00 -2.91
CA SER A 437 -14.94 -78.72 -3.54
C SER A 437 -15.56 -77.24 -3.50
N LYS A 438 -16.90 -76.99 -3.62
CA LYS A 438 -17.62 -75.76 -4.17
C LYS A 438 -18.80 -75.07 -3.36
N GLY A 439 -19.08 -73.75 -3.58
CA GLY A 439 -20.40 -73.19 -4.12
C GLY A 439 -21.45 -72.28 -3.35
N GLY A 440 -21.91 -71.15 -3.96
CA GLY A 440 -23.35 -70.65 -4.05
C GLY A 440 -24.02 -69.56 -3.12
N GLY A 441 -24.90 -68.64 -3.63
CA GLY A 441 -25.90 -67.79 -2.87
C GLY A 441 -26.35 -66.40 -3.47
N ALA A 442 -27.57 -65.81 -3.21
CA ALA A 442 -28.13 -64.60 -3.93
C ALA A 442 -29.23 -63.69 -3.23
N GLY A 443 -29.56 -62.46 -3.77
CA GLY A 443 -30.75 -61.55 -3.49
C GLY A 443 -30.47 -60.00 -3.58
N GLY A 444 -31.39 -58.98 -3.67
CA GLY A 444 -32.81 -58.83 -4.13
C GLY A 444 -33.62 -57.52 -3.71
N HIS A 445 -34.26 -56.77 -4.66
CA HIS A 445 -35.39 -55.73 -4.57
C HIS A 445 -35.19 -54.28 -3.99
N GLY A 446 -35.94 -53.18 -4.33
CA GLY A 446 -36.89 -52.81 -5.46
C GLY A 446 -37.91 -51.59 -5.26
N LYS A 447 -38.40 -50.92 -6.36
CA LYS A 447 -39.56 -49.91 -6.58
C LYS A 447 -39.41 -48.40 -6.17
N LYS A 448 -40.19 -47.35 -6.60
CA LYS A 448 -41.35 -47.06 -7.56
C LYS A 448 -40.82 -46.68 -9.00
N GLY A 449 -41.14 -45.61 -9.77
CA GLY A 449 -42.09 -44.47 -9.65
C GLY A 449 -42.25 -43.47 -10.82
N GLU A 450 -43.36 -42.69 -10.80
CA GLU A 450 -43.86 -41.69 -11.77
C GLU A 450 -44.77 -40.64 -11.07
N GLU A 451 -44.82 -39.39 -11.57
CA GLU A 451 -45.99 -38.49 -11.80
C GLU A 451 -45.50 -37.15 -12.41
N HIS A 452 -46.33 -36.36 -13.12
CA HIS A 452 -45.80 -35.45 -14.18
C HIS A 452 -46.70 -34.23 -14.59
N GLU A 453 -46.96 -33.24 -13.72
CA GLU A 453 -47.76 -32.03 -14.11
C GLU A 453 -47.39 -30.65 -13.49
N GLU A 454 -46.25 -30.47 -12.79
CA GLU A 454 -45.80 -29.15 -12.25
C GLU A 454 -44.91 -28.33 -13.21
N VAL A 455 -44.70 -28.84 -14.43
CA VAL A 455 -43.58 -28.57 -15.34
C VAL A 455 -43.39 -27.10 -15.79
N VAL A 456 -44.35 -26.19 -15.59
CA VAL A 456 -44.35 -24.85 -16.20
C VAL A 456 -43.70 -23.76 -15.34
N GLU A 457 -43.92 -23.72 -14.02
CA GLU A 457 -43.14 -22.84 -13.14
C GLU A 457 -41.75 -23.44 -12.87
N GLU A 458 -41.66 -24.76 -12.71
CA GLU A 458 -40.39 -25.49 -12.63
C GLU A 458 -39.47 -25.18 -13.80
N ALA A 459 -39.99 -25.08 -15.04
CA ALA A 459 -39.16 -24.73 -16.20
C ALA A 459 -38.47 -23.37 -16.06
N SER A 460 -39.13 -22.37 -15.46
CA SER A 460 -38.52 -21.04 -15.25
C SER A 460 -37.44 -21.06 -14.15
N GLN A 461 -37.66 -21.86 -13.10
CA GLN A 461 -36.68 -22.06 -12.03
C GLN A 461 -35.50 -22.93 -12.51
N ALA A 462 -35.76 -23.92 -13.36
CA ALA A 462 -34.74 -24.75 -13.99
C ALA A 462 -33.90 -23.96 -15.00
N GLU A 463 -34.49 -23.02 -15.75
CA GLU A 463 -33.74 -22.11 -16.63
C GLU A 463 -32.85 -21.16 -15.82
N LEU A 464 -33.34 -20.64 -14.68
CA LEU A 464 -32.51 -19.85 -13.76
C LEU A 464 -31.37 -20.67 -13.12
N LEU A 465 -31.64 -21.93 -12.74
CA LEU A 465 -30.62 -22.85 -12.24
C LEU A 465 -29.61 -23.26 -13.33
N ALA A 466 -30.03 -23.36 -14.59
CA ALA A 466 -29.15 -23.58 -15.74
C ALA A 466 -28.25 -22.36 -16.02
N GLN A 467 -28.78 -21.14 -15.89
CA GLN A 467 -27.98 -19.91 -15.98
C GLN A 467 -26.98 -19.82 -14.82
N LEU A 468 -27.41 -20.05 -13.58
CA LEU A 468 -26.56 -20.01 -12.40
C LEU A 468 -25.44 -21.06 -12.44
N SER A 469 -25.75 -22.29 -12.88
CA SER A 469 -24.74 -23.35 -13.05
C SER A 469 -23.75 -23.05 -14.19
N ALA A 470 -24.17 -22.35 -15.25
CA ALA A 470 -23.26 -21.85 -16.28
C ALA A 470 -22.36 -20.70 -15.79
N GLU A 471 -22.85 -19.81 -14.93
CA GLU A 471 -22.01 -18.80 -14.26
C GLU A 471 -21.02 -19.45 -13.28
N VAL A 472 -21.46 -20.40 -12.45
CA VAL A 472 -20.56 -21.18 -11.57
C VAL A 472 -19.50 -21.91 -12.39
N MET A 473 -19.87 -22.55 -13.52
CA MET A 473 -18.92 -23.24 -14.39
C MET A 473 -17.89 -22.29 -15.03
N THR A 474 -18.30 -21.11 -15.48
CA THR A 474 -17.36 -20.13 -16.05
C THR A 474 -16.45 -19.50 -15.00
N VAL A 475 -16.94 -19.23 -13.78
CA VAL A 475 -16.10 -18.82 -12.64
C VAL A 475 -15.11 -19.92 -12.26
N PHE A 476 -15.56 -21.17 -12.13
CA PHE A 476 -14.73 -22.33 -11.81
C PHE A 476 -13.60 -22.54 -12.83
N GLN A 477 -13.91 -22.39 -14.13
CA GLN A 477 -12.91 -22.47 -15.20
C GLN A 477 -11.91 -21.30 -15.16
N VAL A 478 -12.36 -20.07 -14.87
CA VAL A 478 -11.49 -18.89 -14.69
C VAL A 478 -10.59 -19.02 -13.44
N CYS A 479 -11.09 -19.68 -12.38
CA CYS A 479 -10.32 -20.03 -11.19
C CYS A 479 -9.29 -21.17 -11.41
N GLY A 480 -9.25 -21.77 -12.61
CA GLY A 480 -8.26 -22.76 -13.00
C GLY A 480 -8.39 -24.08 -12.24
N PHE A 481 -9.61 -24.63 -12.16
CA PHE A 481 -9.88 -25.99 -11.71
C PHE A 481 -10.15 -26.93 -12.89
N ASP A 482 -9.82 -28.21 -12.74
CA ASP A 482 -10.11 -29.26 -13.74
C ASP A 482 -11.60 -29.64 -13.74
N THR A 483 -12.15 -29.92 -14.93
CA THR A 483 -13.60 -29.99 -15.20
C THR A 483 -14.28 -31.30 -14.76
N ASP A 484 -13.81 -31.94 -13.70
CA ASP A 484 -14.36 -33.23 -13.20
C ASP A 484 -15.50 -33.05 -12.17
N ALA A 485 -15.64 -31.86 -11.58
CA ALA A 485 -16.76 -31.53 -10.69
C ALA A 485 -18.07 -31.41 -11.49
N ARG A 486 -19.06 -32.25 -11.17
CA ARG A 486 -20.35 -32.35 -11.91
C ARG A 486 -21.52 -31.62 -11.27
N ASP A 487 -21.32 -31.08 -10.07
CA ASP A 487 -22.36 -30.45 -9.25
C ASP A 487 -21.92 -29.02 -8.88
N PRO A 488 -22.72 -27.98 -9.22
CA PRO A 488 -22.44 -26.60 -8.84
C PRO A 488 -22.18 -26.39 -7.34
N LEU A 489 -22.78 -27.17 -6.44
CA LEU A 489 -22.51 -27.10 -5.01
C LEU A 489 -21.08 -27.55 -4.68
N GLN A 490 -20.62 -28.63 -5.31
CA GLN A 490 -19.24 -29.11 -5.19
C GLN A 490 -18.23 -28.12 -5.80
N MET A 491 -18.58 -27.49 -6.92
CA MET A 491 -17.77 -26.46 -7.57
C MET A 491 -17.63 -25.21 -6.69
N LEU A 492 -18.72 -24.74 -6.10
CA LEU A 492 -18.73 -23.62 -5.15
C LEU A 492 -17.91 -23.95 -3.90
N SER A 493 -18.07 -25.14 -3.31
CA SER A 493 -17.28 -25.56 -2.13
C SER A 493 -15.78 -25.65 -2.43
N GLN A 494 -15.38 -26.04 -3.63
CA GLN A 494 -13.97 -26.02 -4.06
C GLN A 494 -13.45 -24.59 -4.27
N ILE A 495 -14.26 -23.70 -4.83
CA ILE A 495 -13.93 -22.26 -4.94
C ILE A 495 -13.78 -21.64 -3.55
N GLU A 496 -14.69 -21.93 -2.63
CA GLU A 496 -14.69 -21.47 -1.23
C GLU A 496 -13.42 -21.95 -0.50
N ALA A 497 -13.11 -23.24 -0.52
CA ALA A 497 -11.89 -23.77 0.08
C ALA A 497 -10.60 -23.16 -0.50
N LYS A 498 -10.55 -22.93 -1.83
CA LYS A 498 -9.40 -22.25 -2.47
C LYS A 498 -9.33 -20.77 -2.13
N LEU A 499 -10.46 -20.10 -1.89
CA LEU A 499 -10.47 -18.73 -1.38
C LEU A 499 -9.99 -18.69 0.08
N GLU A 500 -10.40 -19.63 0.93
CA GLU A 500 -9.89 -19.75 2.30
C GLU A 500 -8.38 -20.01 2.33
N ASP A 501 -7.85 -20.94 1.50
CA ASP A 501 -6.40 -21.16 1.34
C ASP A 501 -5.66 -19.90 0.84
N LEU A 502 -6.27 -19.14 -0.08
CA LEU A 502 -5.70 -17.89 -0.59
C LEU A 502 -5.74 -16.75 0.44
N PHE A 503 -6.79 -16.66 1.26
CA PHE A 503 -6.82 -15.72 2.38
C PHE A 503 -5.83 -16.12 3.48
N LEU A 504 -5.74 -17.40 3.83
CA LEU A 504 -4.75 -17.92 4.77
C LEU A 504 -3.31 -17.68 4.30
N THR A 505 -3.01 -17.85 3.01
CA THR A 505 -1.68 -17.52 2.49
C THR A 505 -1.40 -16.02 2.47
N LEU A 506 -2.38 -15.17 2.13
CA LEU A 506 -2.25 -13.71 2.24
C LEU A 506 -2.04 -13.24 3.69
N ASP A 507 -2.82 -13.73 4.65
CA ASP A 507 -2.68 -13.40 6.08
C ASP A 507 -1.31 -13.83 6.61
N ASN A 508 -0.81 -15.00 6.20
CA ASN A 508 0.53 -15.47 6.55
C ASN A 508 1.64 -14.64 5.87
N GLU A 509 1.46 -14.17 4.63
CA GLU A 509 2.41 -13.26 3.96
C GLU A 509 2.42 -11.85 4.57
N GLU A 510 1.26 -11.32 5.00
CA GLU A 510 1.18 -10.06 5.76
C GLU A 510 1.80 -10.16 7.16
N ALA A 511 1.59 -11.29 7.86
CA ALA A 511 2.11 -11.50 9.21
C ALA A 511 3.60 -11.85 9.25
N SER A 512 4.12 -12.58 8.26
CA SER A 512 5.51 -13.06 8.26
C SER A 512 6.53 -12.02 7.79
N ASN A 513 6.15 -11.08 6.92
CA ASN A 513 7.10 -10.16 6.28
C ASN A 513 6.53 -8.74 6.16
N GLU A 514 7.21 -7.77 6.76
CA GLU A 514 6.88 -6.35 6.69
C GLU A 514 6.84 -5.80 5.24
N THR A 515 7.58 -6.44 4.33
CA THR A 515 7.56 -6.18 2.87
C THR A 515 6.32 -6.72 2.17
N GLY A 516 5.70 -7.81 2.65
CA GLY A 516 4.45 -8.35 2.09
C GLY A 516 3.31 -7.36 2.30
N ARG A 517 3.21 -6.81 3.51
CA ARG A 517 2.26 -5.76 3.84
C ARG A 517 2.46 -4.46 3.03
N GLU A 518 3.71 -4.07 2.72
CA GLU A 518 3.96 -2.95 1.78
C GLU A 518 3.52 -3.29 0.35
N LEU A 519 3.62 -4.55 -0.07
CA LEU A 519 3.22 -5.02 -1.39
C LEU A 519 1.69 -5.02 -1.56
N VAL A 520 0.94 -5.55 -0.60
CA VAL A 520 -0.54 -5.51 -0.61
C VAL A 520 -1.02 -4.04 -0.66
N LEU A 521 -0.54 -3.20 0.25
CA LEU A 521 -0.83 -1.76 0.28
C LEU A 521 -0.37 -1.02 -1.00
N ARG A 522 0.58 -1.55 -1.78
CA ARG A 522 0.94 -0.99 -3.10
C ARG A 522 -0.10 -1.39 -4.14
N LEU A 523 -0.47 -2.66 -4.21
CA LEU A 523 -1.40 -3.23 -5.18
C LEU A 523 -2.83 -2.69 -4.99
N GLU A 524 -3.31 -2.51 -3.76
CA GLU A 524 -4.60 -1.85 -3.48
C GLU A 524 -4.65 -0.43 -4.05
N ARG A 525 -3.60 0.36 -3.82
CA ARG A 525 -3.47 1.74 -4.32
C ARG A 525 -3.26 1.83 -5.83
N GLU A 526 -2.96 0.71 -6.47
CA GLU A 526 -2.89 0.57 -7.92
C GLU A 526 -4.29 0.22 -8.46
N LYS A 527 -4.98 -0.79 -7.92
CA LYS A 527 -6.36 -1.14 -8.30
C LYS A 527 -7.37 0.00 -8.07
N GLU A 528 -7.29 0.71 -6.95
CA GLU A 528 -8.17 1.86 -6.69
C GLU A 528 -7.78 3.10 -7.54
N ARG A 529 -6.53 3.18 -8.03
CA ARG A 529 -6.14 4.17 -9.05
C ARG A 529 -6.76 3.80 -10.40
N ASP A 530 -6.59 2.56 -10.86
CA ASP A 530 -7.15 2.06 -12.11
C ASP A 530 -8.67 2.25 -12.15
N ARG A 531 -9.36 1.97 -11.03
CA ARG A 531 -10.80 2.21 -10.87
C ARG A 531 -11.17 3.71 -11.01
N ARG A 532 -10.39 4.60 -10.40
CA ARG A 532 -10.58 6.07 -10.52
C ARG A 532 -10.21 6.62 -11.90
N ASP A 533 -9.28 5.98 -12.61
CA ASP A 533 -8.92 6.33 -13.97
C ASP A 533 -9.99 5.82 -14.96
N ARG A 534 -10.52 4.61 -14.77
CA ARG A 534 -11.66 4.09 -15.55
C ARG A 534 -12.90 4.97 -15.40
N VAL A 535 -13.31 5.30 -14.17
CA VAL A 535 -14.45 6.21 -13.92
C VAL A 535 -14.22 7.61 -14.49
N ARG A 536 -12.98 8.12 -14.49
CA ARG A 536 -12.65 9.38 -15.16
C ARG A 536 -12.75 9.27 -16.68
N GLN A 537 -12.27 8.18 -17.26
CA GLN A 537 -12.31 7.91 -18.69
C GLN A 537 -13.76 7.75 -19.18
N GLU A 538 -14.56 6.90 -18.54
CA GLU A 538 -16.00 6.74 -18.78
C GLU A 538 -16.73 8.10 -18.76
N ARG A 539 -16.40 8.97 -17.78
CA ARG A 539 -16.98 10.32 -17.66
C ARG A 539 -16.49 11.28 -18.74
N ILE A 540 -15.23 11.18 -19.19
CA ILE A 540 -14.70 11.97 -20.32
C ILE A 540 -15.39 11.56 -21.62
N GLU A 541 -15.55 10.26 -21.86
CA GLU A 541 -16.20 9.70 -23.05
C GLU A 541 -17.70 9.99 -23.10
N ALA A 542 -18.39 9.99 -21.96
CA ALA A 542 -19.78 10.43 -21.88
C ALA A 542 -19.92 11.92 -22.26
N ASN A 543 -19.04 12.78 -21.74
CA ASN A 543 -18.99 14.21 -22.11
C ASN A 543 -18.60 14.41 -23.60
N ALA A 544 -17.77 13.53 -24.16
CA ALA A 544 -17.39 13.57 -25.57
C ALA A 544 -18.59 13.22 -26.48
N ARG A 545 -19.30 12.13 -26.16
CA ARG A 545 -20.54 11.73 -26.86
C ARG A 545 -21.61 12.84 -26.81
N GLU A 546 -21.85 13.45 -25.65
CA GLU A 546 -22.84 14.54 -25.55
C GLU A 546 -22.44 15.76 -26.41
N ARG A 547 -21.15 16.09 -26.49
CA ARG A 547 -20.64 17.16 -27.37
C ARG A 547 -20.79 16.81 -28.85
N GLU A 548 -20.52 15.57 -29.23
CA GLU A 548 -20.70 15.08 -30.60
C GLU A 548 -22.18 15.11 -31.00
N GLU A 549 -23.09 14.64 -30.15
CA GLU A 549 -24.54 14.70 -30.37
C GLU A 549 -25.03 16.15 -30.51
N ARG A 550 -24.60 17.06 -29.63
CA ARG A 550 -24.90 18.49 -29.73
C ARG A 550 -24.38 19.11 -31.04
N LEU A 551 -23.17 18.74 -31.47
CA LEU A 551 -22.59 19.19 -32.74
C LEU A 551 -23.38 18.65 -33.95
N LYS A 552 -23.70 17.34 -33.95
CA LYS A 552 -24.48 16.64 -34.97
C LYS A 552 -25.90 17.20 -35.09
N ALA A 553 -26.55 17.50 -33.97
CA ALA A 553 -27.86 18.16 -33.93
C ALA A 553 -27.81 19.61 -34.48
N SER A 554 -26.72 20.34 -34.20
CA SER A 554 -26.51 21.69 -34.76
C SER A 554 -26.25 21.63 -36.27
N LEU A 555 -25.45 20.66 -36.73
CA LEU A 555 -25.17 20.40 -38.14
C LEU A 555 -26.46 20.03 -38.91
N LEU A 556 -27.25 19.09 -38.40
CA LEU A 556 -28.57 18.74 -38.96
C LEU A 556 -29.51 19.94 -39.00
N ARG A 557 -29.55 20.77 -37.94
CA ARG A 557 -30.34 22.02 -37.92
C ARG A 557 -29.87 23.04 -38.97
N SER A 558 -28.57 23.07 -39.29
CA SER A 558 -28.01 23.95 -40.33
C SER A 558 -28.27 23.44 -41.76
N GLN A 559 -28.39 22.11 -41.94
CA GLN A 559 -28.71 21.47 -43.21
C GLN A 559 -30.23 21.45 -43.51
N ALA A 560 -31.07 21.60 -42.49
CA ALA A 560 -32.52 21.64 -42.64
C ALA A 560 -32.99 22.78 -43.58
N PRO A 561 -33.83 22.52 -44.61
CA PRO A 561 -34.26 23.54 -45.56
C PRO A 561 -34.91 24.76 -44.90
N ILE A 562 -34.35 25.95 -45.13
CA ILE A 562 -34.84 27.21 -44.56
C ILE A 562 -36.24 27.54 -45.10
N HIS A 563 -37.25 27.26 -44.28
CA HIS A 563 -38.65 27.50 -44.63
C HIS A 563 -38.97 29.01 -44.66
N LYS A 564 -38.88 29.60 -45.86
CA LYS A 564 -39.19 31.01 -46.11
C LYS A 564 -40.70 31.24 -45.99
N LYS A 565 -41.13 31.92 -44.92
CA LYS A 565 -42.54 32.34 -44.76
C LYS A 565 -42.89 33.35 -45.85
N ILE A 566 -43.81 32.98 -46.74
CA ILE A 566 -44.31 33.86 -47.82
C ILE A 566 -45.44 34.73 -47.27
N GLY A 567 -45.38 36.04 -47.54
CA GLY A 567 -46.34 37.03 -47.06
C GLY A 567 -45.85 37.82 -45.84
N LYS A 568 -46.43 39.01 -45.63
CA LYS A 568 -46.14 39.83 -44.45
C LYS A 568 -46.83 39.22 -43.23
N GLN A 569 -46.06 38.87 -42.20
CA GLN A 569 -46.56 38.41 -40.90
C GLN A 569 -47.60 39.41 -40.37
N ILE A 570 -48.85 38.97 -40.18
CA ILE A 570 -49.91 39.80 -39.61
C ILE A 570 -49.56 40.08 -38.14
N MET A 571 -49.20 41.33 -37.86
CA MET A 571 -48.95 41.83 -36.52
C MET A 571 -50.29 42.08 -35.83
N TYR A 572 -50.79 41.08 -35.10
CA TYR A 572 -51.91 41.29 -34.20
C TYR A 572 -51.52 42.35 -33.16
N ARG A 573 -52.48 43.24 -32.85
CA ARG A 573 -52.38 44.19 -31.72
C ARG A 573 -52.08 43.36 -30.46
N SER A 574 -51.15 43.81 -29.62
CA SER A 574 -50.84 43.12 -28.37
C SER A 574 -52.12 42.98 -27.54
N ARG A 575 -52.59 41.74 -27.35
CA ARG A 575 -53.62 41.46 -26.34
C ARG A 575 -53.07 41.86 -24.96
N PRO A 576 -53.93 42.28 -24.01
CA PRO A 576 -53.48 42.54 -22.64
C PRO A 576 -52.68 41.36 -22.10
N LEU A 577 -51.65 41.65 -21.30
CA LEU A 577 -50.83 40.63 -20.65
C LEU A 577 -51.68 39.87 -19.62
N MET A 578 -52.34 38.80 -20.08
CA MET A 578 -52.73 37.72 -19.18
C MET A 578 -51.46 37.22 -18.51
N VAL A 579 -51.44 37.25 -17.17
CA VAL A 579 -50.36 36.63 -16.40
C VAL A 579 -50.46 35.13 -16.63
N GLN A 580 -49.69 34.62 -17.60
CA GLN A 580 -49.45 33.19 -17.68
C GLN A 580 -48.80 32.78 -16.36
N LYS A 581 -49.46 31.85 -15.63
CA LYS A 581 -48.76 31.11 -14.58
C LYS A 581 -47.48 30.58 -15.21
N LYS A 582 -46.33 30.83 -14.58
CA LYS A 582 -45.08 30.17 -14.97
C LYS A 582 -45.38 28.68 -14.99
N ALA A 583 -45.02 27.98 -16.08
CA ALA A 583 -44.96 26.54 -16.03
C ALA A 583 -44.06 26.16 -14.86
N GLU A 584 -44.57 25.35 -13.94
CA GLU A 584 -43.82 24.95 -12.76
C GLU A 584 -42.55 24.24 -13.24
N LYS A 585 -41.39 24.68 -12.73
CA LYS A 585 -40.21 23.83 -12.80
C LYS A 585 -40.55 22.61 -11.95
N ILE A 586 -40.70 21.46 -12.61
CA ILE A 586 -40.78 20.18 -11.93
C ILE A 586 -39.48 20.05 -11.13
N ASP A 587 -39.59 20.08 -9.81
CA ASP A 587 -38.45 19.80 -8.94
C ASP A 587 -38.27 18.29 -8.90
N TYR A 588 -37.31 17.79 -9.68
CA TYR A 588 -37.07 16.36 -9.82
C TYR A 588 -36.76 15.74 -8.45
N ASP A 589 -36.01 16.45 -7.61
CA ASP A 589 -35.69 16.12 -6.22
C ASP A 589 -36.93 15.99 -5.31
N GLU A 590 -38.05 16.63 -5.62
CA GLU A 590 -39.32 16.48 -4.90
C GLU A 590 -40.18 15.35 -5.48
N LEU A 591 -40.14 15.16 -6.81
CA LEU A 591 -40.78 14.04 -7.49
C LEU A 591 -40.13 12.69 -7.16
N GLU A 592 -38.85 12.68 -6.82
CA GLU A 592 -38.10 11.50 -6.39
C GLU A 592 -38.48 11.11 -4.95
N ARG A 593 -38.46 12.06 -4.01
CA ARG A 593 -38.88 11.83 -2.62
C ARG A 593 -40.36 11.43 -2.48
N GLU A 594 -41.22 11.80 -3.43
CA GLU A 594 -42.61 11.28 -3.50
C GLU A 594 -42.70 9.84 -4.03
N LYS A 595 -41.76 9.37 -4.87
CA LYS A 595 -41.66 7.95 -5.24
C LYS A 595 -41.12 7.13 -4.07
N ASP A 596 -40.07 7.61 -3.40
CA ASP A 596 -39.47 6.94 -2.25
C ASP A 596 -40.49 6.79 -1.13
N ALA A 597 -41.26 7.84 -0.81
CA ALA A 597 -42.37 7.76 0.13
C ALA A 597 -43.46 6.75 -0.26
N LYS A 598 -43.65 6.49 -1.56
CA LYS A 598 -44.61 5.52 -2.10
C LYS A 598 -44.06 4.09 -2.14
N ILE A 599 -42.74 3.91 -2.08
CA ILE A 599 -42.06 2.61 -2.03
C ILE A 599 -41.80 2.18 -0.58
N PHE A 600 -41.30 3.10 0.25
CA PHE A 600 -40.87 2.84 1.64
C PHE A 600 -41.89 3.29 2.70
N GLY A 601 -43.00 3.92 2.31
CA GLY A 601 -44.09 4.34 3.21
C GLY A 601 -43.80 5.57 4.07
N ILE A 602 -42.61 6.19 3.93
CA ILE A 602 -42.14 7.31 4.75
C ILE A 602 -41.62 8.42 3.83
N TYR A 603 -42.15 9.63 3.95
CA TYR A 603 -41.69 10.83 3.25
C TYR A 603 -40.60 11.54 4.03
N ILE A 604 -39.42 11.71 3.42
CA ILE A 604 -38.32 12.50 3.99
C ILE A 604 -38.32 13.90 3.36
N ASP A 605 -38.28 14.93 4.20
CA ASP A 605 -38.34 16.32 3.76
C ASP A 605 -36.95 16.87 3.34
N ARG A 606 -36.85 18.13 2.91
CA ARG A 606 -35.56 18.75 2.53
C ARG A 606 -34.61 18.97 3.73
N THR A 607 -35.07 18.83 4.98
CA THR A 607 -34.22 18.87 6.18
C THR A 607 -33.74 17.49 6.65
N GLY A 608 -34.21 16.40 6.02
CA GLY A 608 -33.86 15.03 6.37
C GLY A 608 -34.74 14.42 7.48
N MET A 609 -35.84 15.06 7.87
CA MET A 609 -36.76 14.49 8.85
C MET A 609 -37.76 13.53 8.18
N PRO A 610 -37.97 12.32 8.74
CA PRO A 610 -38.98 11.37 8.25
C PRO A 610 -40.38 11.68 8.77
N TYR A 611 -41.38 11.53 7.91
CA TYR A 611 -42.80 11.69 8.21
C TYR A 611 -43.62 10.63 7.46
N ASP A 612 -44.62 10.02 8.10
CA ASP A 612 -45.48 8.99 7.46
C ASP A 612 -46.24 9.52 6.22
N LYS A 613 -46.44 10.84 6.11
CA LYS A 613 -47.06 11.53 4.97
C LYS A 613 -46.43 12.90 4.78
N LYS A 614 -46.43 13.39 3.53
CA LYS A 614 -45.91 14.71 3.15
C LYS A 614 -46.57 15.84 3.98
N PRO A 615 -45.84 16.55 4.85
CA PRO A 615 -46.43 17.56 5.72
C PRO A 615 -46.94 18.75 4.90
N GLY A 616 -48.17 19.19 5.20
CA GLY A 616 -48.84 20.31 4.51
C GLY A 616 -50.02 19.90 3.62
N VAL A 617 -50.24 18.61 3.36
CA VAL A 617 -51.48 18.12 2.72
C VAL A 617 -52.50 17.79 3.82
N GLY A 618 -53.48 18.67 4.01
CA GLY A 618 -54.68 18.36 4.79
C GLY A 618 -55.59 17.38 4.03
N ASN A 619 -56.40 16.61 4.77
CA ASN A 619 -57.38 15.64 4.24
C ASN A 619 -58.34 16.25 3.21
#